data_AF-A0AA42KUT1-F1
#
_entry.id   AF-A0AA42KUT1-F1
#
_cell.length_a   1.000
_cell.length_b   1.000
_cell.length_c   1.000
_cell.angle_alpha   90.00
_cell.angle_beta   90.00
_cell.angle_gamma   90.00
#
_symmetry.space_group_name_H-M   'P 1'
#
loop_
_entity.id
_entity.type
_entity.pdbx_description
1 polymer ?
#
loop_
_entity_poly.entity_id
_entity_poly.type
_entity_poly.pdbx_seq_one_letter_code
_entity_poly.pdbx_strand_id
1 'polypeptide(L)' 'MSTKQAAAAKQDAPAAPQLEKVTLIAPHTHADKACKVGDQIEVTATEKDWLVRHERIAAPAGQATAAEPAKE' A
#
# COMPACT_ATOMS: atom_id res chain seq x y z
N MET A 1 45.96 22.80 -7.10
CA MET A 1 44.63 23.35 -7.40
C MET A 1 43.64 22.20 -7.43
N SER A 2 42.98 21.93 -6.30
CA SER A 2 42.01 20.82 -6.20
C SER A 2 40.63 21.35 -6.53
N THR A 3 40.20 21.16 -7.78
CA THR A 3 38.83 21.46 -8.17
C THR A 3 37.93 20.36 -7.62
N LYS A 4 37.30 20.72 -6.51
CA LYS A 4 36.15 20.10 -5.86
C LYS A 4 34.89 20.35 -6.70
N GLN A 5 33.93 19.44 -6.52
CA GLN A 5 32.52 19.46 -6.96
C GLN A 5 32.22 19.07 -8.39
N ALA A 6 31.06 18.48 -8.68
CA ALA A 6 30.09 17.68 -7.94
C ALA A 6 29.06 17.35 -9.01
N ALA A 7 28.84 16.06 -9.26
CA ALA A 7 27.74 15.66 -10.11
C ALA A 7 26.44 15.94 -9.36
N ALA A 8 25.82 17.07 -9.67
CA ALA A 8 24.43 17.34 -9.37
C ALA A 8 23.57 16.38 -10.19
N ALA A 9 23.40 15.15 -9.67
CA ALA A 9 22.23 14.37 -9.97
C ALA A 9 21.04 15.17 -9.44
N LYS A 10 20.39 15.91 -10.33
CA LYS A 10 19.00 16.32 -10.14
C LYS A 10 18.21 15.02 -10.00
N GLN A 11 18.07 14.55 -8.76
CA GLN A 11 17.05 13.58 -8.40
C GLN A 11 15.72 14.29 -8.62
N ASP A 12 15.21 14.14 -9.84
CA ASP A 12 13.79 14.11 -10.11
C ASP A 12 13.19 13.21 -9.01
N ALA A 13 12.48 13.81 -8.06
CA ALA A 13 11.79 13.07 -7.02
C ALA A 13 10.82 12.15 -7.75
N PRO A 14 11.02 10.81 -7.76
CA PRO A 14 9.99 9.96 -8.32
C PRO A 14 8.78 10.18 -7.42
N ALA A 15 7.67 10.60 -8.04
CA ALA A 15 6.39 10.73 -7.38
C ALA A 15 6.24 9.59 -6.37
N ALA A 16 6.14 9.94 -5.08
CA ALA A 16 6.04 8.96 -4.01
C ALA A 16 5.04 7.88 -4.44
N PRO A 17 5.39 6.58 -4.35
CA PRO A 17 4.50 5.52 -4.77
C PRO A 17 3.17 5.74 -4.05
N GLN A 18 2.11 6.00 -4.80
CA GLN A 18 0.78 6.18 -4.24
C GLN A 18 0.37 4.84 -3.66
N LEU A 19 0.61 4.70 -2.35
CA LEU A 19 0.18 3.57 -1.56
C LEU A 19 -1.27 3.82 -1.19
N GLU A 20 -2.14 2.91 -1.61
CA GLU A 20 -3.54 2.88 -1.24
C GLU A 20 -3.73 1.90 -0.09
N LYS A 21 -4.43 2.34 0.95
CA LYS A 21 -4.87 1.46 2.04
C LYS A 21 -6.01 0.59 1.51
N VAL A 22 -5.87 -0.72 1.67
CA VAL A 22 -6.88 -1.69 1.27
C VAL A 22 -7.14 -2.67 2.41
N THR A 23 -8.39 -3.08 2.58
CA THR A 23 -8.79 -4.08 3.57
C THR A 23 -8.85 -5.46 2.94
N LEU A 24 -8.11 -6.40 3.52
CA LEU A 24 -8.10 -7.78 3.08
C LEU A 24 -9.43 -8.47 3.40
N ILE A 25 -10.04 -9.13 2.40
CA ILE A 25 -11.21 -10.01 2.58
C ILE A 25 -10.81 -11.48 2.72
N ALA A 26 -9.54 -11.79 2.44
CA ALA A 26 -8.97 -13.14 2.55
C ALA A 26 -7.55 -13.07 3.14
N PRO A 27 -7.09 -14.12 3.85
CA PRO A 27 -5.74 -14.13 4.40
C PRO A 27 -4.69 -14.02 3.29
N HIS A 28 -3.69 -13.17 3.51
CA HIS A 28 -2.64 -12.87 2.55
C HIS A 28 -1.33 -12.59 3.27
N THR A 29 -0.21 -13.02 2.70
CA THR A 29 1.11 -12.65 3.21
C THR A 29 1.60 -11.42 2.44
N HIS A 30 1.67 -10.28 3.11
CA HIS A 30 2.17 -9.03 2.54
C HIS A 30 3.53 -8.68 3.15
N ALA A 31 4.56 -8.51 2.32
CA ALA A 31 5.92 -8.16 2.75
C ALA A 31 6.45 -9.01 3.92
N ASP A 32 6.38 -10.35 3.77
CA ASP A 32 6.75 -11.34 4.80
C ASP A 32 5.93 -11.28 6.11
N LYS A 33 4.85 -10.50 6.15
CA LYS A 33 3.89 -10.49 7.25
C LYS A 33 2.61 -11.19 6.85
N ALA A 34 2.17 -12.14 7.67
CA ALA A 34 0.86 -12.75 7.52
C ALA A 34 -0.22 -11.72 7.95
N CYS A 35 -0.96 -11.22 6.98
CA CYS A 35 -2.11 -10.37 7.18
C CYS A 35 -3.40 -11.22 7.14
N LYS A 36 -4.31 -10.88 8.05
CA LYS A 36 -5.59 -11.60 8.23
C LYS A 36 -6.71 -10.86 7.53
N VAL A 37 -7.85 -11.54 7.38
CA VAL A 37 -9.09 -10.90 6.92
C VAL A 37 -9.43 -9.73 7.85
N GLY A 38 -9.78 -8.59 7.27
CA GLY A 38 -10.06 -7.34 7.98
C GLY A 38 -8.83 -6.47 8.25
N ASP A 39 -7.63 -6.96 7.99
CA ASP A 39 -6.39 -6.18 8.17
C ASP A 39 -6.23 -5.15 7.04
N GLN A 40 -5.77 -3.95 7.36
CA GLN A 40 -5.46 -2.90 6.39
C GLN A 40 -3.98 -2.97 6.00
N ILE A 41 -3.72 -3.12 4.70
CA ILE A 41 -2.37 -3.07 4.14
C ILE A 41 -2.24 -1.89 3.17
N GLU A 42 -1.05 -1.33 3.07
CA GLU A 42 -0.71 -0.24 2.17
C GLU A 42 -0.06 -0.82 0.92
N VAL A 43 -0.76 -0.78 -0.20
CA VAL A 43 -0.32 -1.41 -1.46
C VAL A 43 -0.31 -0.40 -2.59
N THR A 44 0.52 -0.62 -3.60
CA THR A 44 0.51 0.24 -4.79
C THR A 44 -0.76 0.02 -5.61
N ALA A 45 -1.11 0.96 -6.49
CA ALA A 45 -2.25 0.83 -7.40
C ALA A 45 -2.22 -0.47 -8.23
N THR A 46 -1.03 -0.91 -8.68
CA THR A 46 -0.84 -2.17 -9.40
C THR A 46 -1.15 -3.37 -8.54
N GLU A 47 -0.70 -3.34 -7.28
CA GLU A 47 -0.89 -4.45 -6.35
C GLU A 47 -2.33 -4.51 -5.83
N LYS A 48 -2.99 -3.37 -5.67
CA LYS A 48 -4.44 -3.28 -5.47
C LYS A 48 -5.21 -3.94 -6.59
N ASP A 49 -4.91 -3.65 -7.86
CA ASP A 49 -5.57 -4.30 -9.00
C ASP A 49 -5.39 -5.83 -8.96
N TRP A 50 -4.17 -6.27 -8.69
CA TRP A 50 -3.87 -7.69 -8.51
C TRP A 50 -4.70 -8.31 -7.37
N LEU A 51 -4.78 -7.66 -6.22
CA LEU A 51 -5.56 -8.11 -5.07
C LEU A 51 -7.07 -8.15 -5.36
N VAL A 52 -7.61 -7.21 -6.14
CA VAL A 52 -9.01 -7.23 -6.58
C VAL A 52 -9.25 -8.41 -7.52
N ARG A 53 -8.37 -8.62 -8.50
CA ARG A 53 -8.49 -9.72 -9.49
C ARG A 53 -8.38 -11.10 -8.87
N HIS A 54 -7.66 -11.22 -7.76
CA HIS A 54 -7.50 -12.45 -6.99
C HIS A 54 -8.47 -12.56 -5.80
N GLU A 55 -9.46 -11.68 -5.70
CA GLU A 55 -10.48 -11.69 -4.63
C GLU A 55 -9.85 -11.68 -3.22
N ARG A 56 -8.74 -10.96 -3.08
CA ARG A 56 -8.01 -10.77 -1.82
C ARG A 56 -8.45 -9.51 -1.10
N ILE A 57 -8.94 -8.51 -1.83
CA ILE A 57 -9.60 -7.31 -1.29
C ILE A 57 -10.93 -7.09 -2.02
N ALA A 58 -11.86 -6.38 -1.38
CA ALA A 58 -13.09 -5.96 -2.06
C ALA A 58 -12.77 -4.91 -3.14
N ALA A 59 -13.44 -5.00 -4.30
CA ALA A 59 -13.42 -3.93 -5.29
C ALA A 59 -13.84 -2.60 -4.62
N PRO A 60 -13.23 -1.45 -4.99
CA PRO A 60 -13.41 -0.19 -4.27
C PRO A 60 -14.78 0.43 -4.57
N ALA A 61 -15.83 -0.17 -4.02
CA ALA A 61 -17.16 0.40 -3.94
C ALA A 61 -17.31 1.06 -2.55
N GLY A 62 -16.59 2.16 -2.33
CA GLY A 62 -16.69 2.95 -1.10
C GLY A 62 -15.95 2.33 0.08
N GLN A 63 -14.74 2.84 0.35
CA GLN A 63 -14.12 2.69 1.65
C GLN A 63 -14.95 3.47 2.67
N ALA A 64 -15.95 2.81 3.26
CA ALA A 64 -16.67 3.27 4.43
C ALA A 64 -16.80 2.09 5.39
N THR A 65 -15.83 2.02 6.32
CA THR A 65 -15.95 1.79 7.76
C THR A 65 -14.69 1.09 8.25
N ALA A 66 -13.70 1.87 8.65
CA ALA A 66 -12.74 1.42 9.64
C ALA A 66 -13.48 1.25 10.99
N ALA A 67 -13.32 0.07 11.58
CA ALA A 67 -13.29 -0.23 13.02
C ALA A 67 -14.30 0.45 13.95
N GLU A 68 -15.26 -0.34 14.46
CA GLU A 68 -15.58 -0.40 15.91
C GLU A 68 -16.34 -1.72 16.18
N PRO A 69 -15.87 -2.58 17.10
CA PRO A 69 -16.59 -2.63 18.35
C PRO A 69 -15.64 -2.28 19.48
N ALA A 70 -15.83 -1.07 19.98
CA ALA A 70 -15.55 -0.72 21.35
C ALA A 70 -16.35 -1.69 22.21
N LYS A 71 -15.67 -2.23 23.23
CA LYS A 71 -16.32 -2.80 24.40
C LYS A 71 -17.41 -1.83 24.88
N GLU A 72 -18.62 -2.35 25.07
CA GLU A 72 -19.42 -2.03 26.26
C GLU A 72 -20.11 -3.30 26.76
#